data_AF-A0A7Y1Z9W8-F1
#
_entry.id   AF-A0A7Y1Z9W8-F1
#
_cell.length_a   1.000
_cell.length_b   1.000
_cell.length_c   1.000
_cell.angle_alpha   90.00
_cell.angle_beta   90.00
_cell.angle_gamma   90.00
#
_symmetry.space_group_name_H-M   'P 1'
#
loop_
_entity.id
_entity.type
_entity.pdbx_description
1 polymer ?
#
loop_
_entity_poly.entity_id
_entity_poly.type
_entity_poly.pdbx_seq_one_letter_code
_entity_poly.pdbx_strand_id
1 'polypeptide(L)' 'ITKIGGDGGLIAVDAKGNITMPFNTEGMYRASKNSEGKIEIGIYK' A
#
# COMPACT_ATOMS: atom_id res chain seq x y z
N ILE A 1 -1.22 -3.37 -11.49
CA ILE A 1 -0.64 -2.05 -11.84
C ILE A 1 0.10 -2.12 -13.18
N THR A 2 0.85 -3.19 -13.44
CA THR A 2 1.62 -3.44 -14.68
C THR A 2 0.83 -3.64 -16.00
N LYS A 3 -0.51 -3.61 -16.03
CA LYS A 3 -1.28 -3.93 -17.25
C LYS A 3 -1.25 -2.83 -18.33
N ILE A 4 -0.86 -1.60 -17.97
CA ILE A 4 -0.80 -0.44 -18.87
C ILE A 4 0.62 0.15 -18.97
N GLY A 5 1.65 -0.58 -18.50
CA GLY A 5 3.05 -0.13 -18.55
C GLY A 5 3.43 1.00 -17.59
N GLY A 6 2.57 1.34 -16.62
CA GLY A 6 2.87 2.35 -15.61
C GLY A 6 3.51 1.77 -14.36
N ASP A 7 4.52 2.46 -13.82
CA ASP A 7 5.16 2.16 -12.55
C ASP A 7 4.70 3.10 -11.44
N GLY A 8 4.44 2.53 -10.27
CA GLY A 8 4.10 3.29 -9.08
C GLY A 8 3.49 2.42 -7.99
N GLY A 9 2.70 3.07 -7.15
CA GLY A 9 1.94 2.42 -6.10
C GLY A 9 0.82 3.34 -5.65
N LEU A 10 -0.13 2.76 -4.92
CA LEU A 10 -1.20 3.52 -4.30
C LEU A 10 -1.46 2.97 -2.91
N ILE A 11 -2.09 3.78 -2.09
CA ILE A 11 -2.63 3.38 -0.80
C ILE A 11 -4.13 3.64 -0.85
N ALA A 12 -4.91 2.63 -0.49
CA ALA A 12 -6.37 2.74 -0.48
C ALA A 12 -6.95 2.11 0.79
N VAL A 13 -8.08 2.65 1.21
CA VAL A 13 -8.89 2.16 2.33
C VAL A 13 -10.33 2.09 1.87
N ASP A 14 -10.99 0.95 2.11
CA ASP A 14 -12.41 0.80 1.79
C ASP A 14 -13.32 1.22 2.96
N ALA A 15 -14.63 1.22 2.73
CA ALA A 15 -15.63 1.59 3.74
C ALA A 15 -15.68 0.64 4.96
N LYS A 16 -15.07 -0.54 4.87
CA LYS A 16 -14.95 -1.51 5.97
C LYS A 16 -13.63 -1.34 6.73
N GLY A 17 -12.77 -0.42 6.33
CA GLY A 17 -11.46 -0.19 6.94
C GLY A 17 -10.36 -1.14 6.44
N ASN A 18 -10.58 -1.88 5.36
CA ASN A 18 -9.53 -2.71 4.77
C ASN A 18 -8.50 -1.80 4.08
N ILE A 19 -7.23 -1.99 4.43
CA ILE A 19 -6.11 -1.23 3.88
C ILE A 19 -5.40 -2.06 2.81
N THR A 20 -5.11 -1.46 1.66
CA THR A 20 -4.24 -2.04 0.63
C THR A 20 -3.17 -1.04 0.19
N MET A 21 -1.95 -1.53 0.00
CA MET A 21 -0.80 -0.71 -0.40
C MET A 21 -0.03 -1.33 -1.57
N PRO A 22 -0.67 -1.58 -2.74
CA PRO A 22 -0.03 -2.25 -3.85
C PRO A 22 0.96 -1.32 -4.57
N PHE A 23 2.10 -1.86 -4.98
CA PHE A 23 3.11 -1.17 -5.78
C PHE A 23 3.82 -2.14 -6.73
N ASN A 24 4.31 -1.62 -7.86
CA ASN A 24 5.11 -2.36 -8.83
C ASN A 24 6.53 -1.82 -9.03
N THR A 25 6.91 -0.76 -8.32
CA THR A 25 8.29 -0.27 -8.22
C THR A 25 9.17 -1.19 -7.38
N GLU A 26 10.48 -0.94 -7.34
CA GLU A 26 11.44 -1.63 -6.45
C GLU A 26 11.10 -1.41 -4.96
N GLY A 27 10.55 -0.25 -4.65
CA GLY A 27 10.07 0.10 -3.32
C GLY A 27 9.01 1.19 -3.32
N MET A 28 8.25 1.24 -2.23
CA MET A 28 7.31 2.28 -1.85
C MET A 28 7.45 2.52 -0.34
N TYR A 29 7.94 3.71 0.03
CA TYR A 29 7.85 4.22 1.41
C TYR A 29 6.39 4.31 1.79
N ARG A 30 5.97 3.48 2.75
CA ARG A 30 4.56 3.34 3.13
C ARG A 30 4.41 2.98 4.60
N ALA A 31 3.31 3.42 5.18
CA ALA A 31 2.89 3.01 6.50
C ALA A 31 1.36 2.98 6.59
N SER A 32 0.83 2.13 7.46
CA SER A 32 -0.58 2.11 7.81
C SER A 32 -0.76 1.79 9.30
N LYS A 33 -1.88 2.28 9.85
CA LYS A 33 -2.33 1.99 11.21
C LYS A 33 -3.85 1.88 11.22
N ASN A 34 -4.39 0.90 11.92
CA ASN A 34 -5.84 0.80 12.16
C ASN A 34 -6.19 1.05 13.64
N SER A 35 -7.49 1.12 13.93
CA SER A 35 -8.02 1.33 15.29
C SER A 35 -7.74 0.18 16.26
N GLU A 36 -7.44 -1.01 15.73
CA GLU A 36 -7.06 -2.20 16.51
C GLU A 36 -5.58 -2.18 16.92
N GLY A 37 -4.83 -1.15 16.49
CA GLY A 37 -3.40 -1.02 16.79
C GLY A 37 -2.50 -1.80 15.84
N LYS A 38 -3.04 -2.42 14.78
CA LYS A 38 -2.23 -3.03 13.72
C LYS A 38 -1.46 -1.92 13.00
N ILE A 39 -0.14 -2.08 12.93
CA ILE A 39 0.78 -1.16 12.25
C ILE A 39 1.54 -1.95 11.20
N GLU A 40 1.62 -1.41 9.98
CA GLU A 40 2.48 -1.93 8.92
C GLU A 40 3.35 -0.79 8.39
N ILE A 41 4.66 -1.00 8.28
CA ILE A 41 5.62 -0.03 7.77
C ILE A 41 6.54 -0.76 6.80
N GLY A 42 6.84 -0.15 5.65
CA GLY A 42 7.72 -0.76 4.66
C GLY A 42 8.29 0.24 3.67
N ILE A 43 9.39 -0.14 3.05
CA ILE A 43 10.04 0.64 1.99
C ILE A 43 10.20 -0.24 0.76
N TYR A 44 10.81 -1.42 0.90
CA TYR A 44 11.00 -2.35 -0.21
C TYR A 44 9.98 -3.50 -0.17
N LYS A 45 10.05 -4.41 -1.16
CA LYS A 45 9.36 -5.71 -1.15
C LYS A 45 10.04 -6.69 -0.21
#